data_AF-A0A1F9THI3-F1
#
_entry.id   AF-A0A1F9THI3-F1
#
_cell.length_a   1.000
_cell.length_b   1.000
_cell.length_c   1.000
_cell.angle_alpha   90.00
_cell.angle_beta   90.00
_cell.angle_gamma   90.00
#
_symmetry.space_group_name_H-M   'P 1'
#
loop_
_entity.id
_entity.type
_entity.pdbx_description
1 polymer ?
#
loop_
_entity_poly.entity_id
_entity_poly.type
_entity_poly.pdbx_seq_one_letter_code
_entity_poly.pdbx_strand_id
1 'polypeptide(L)'
;MTTHTKTEKKADLEQLISDYGSLAPGKEEKTSKDELKYRDIVRAMQWARHLRRQEDARTMTMAELIDKALFDVVNHDVLVDQIEEAVKKDAEIEDKLSTKRSDDSKRIRKEPRDEKPAKDAA
;
A
#
# COMPACT_ATOMS: atom_id res chain seq x y z
N MET A 1 10.83 -13.71 -37.20
CA MET A 1 9.93 -14.51 -36.34
C MET A 1 9.50 -13.61 -35.20
N THR A 2 8.23 -13.25 -35.12
CA THR A 2 7.71 -12.22 -34.21
C THR A 2 7.34 -12.81 -32.84
N THR A 3 7.74 -12.07 -31.81
CA THR A 3 7.61 -12.35 -30.38
C THR A 3 6.18 -12.06 -29.89
N HIS A 4 5.45 -13.07 -29.42
CA HIS A 4 4.19 -12.88 -28.69
C HIS A 4 4.08 -13.88 -27.53
N THR A 5 4.31 -13.42 -26.30
CA THR A 5 4.11 -14.26 -25.08
C THR A 5 3.76 -13.41 -23.84
N LYS A 6 3.09 -12.25 -24.03
CA LYS A 6 2.80 -11.31 -22.92
C LYS A 6 1.37 -10.77 -22.89
N THR A 7 0.43 -11.41 -23.58
CA THR A 7 -0.98 -10.96 -23.65
C THR A 7 -1.95 -11.78 -22.80
N GLU A 8 -1.65 -13.04 -22.50
CA GLU A 8 -2.59 -13.93 -21.79
C GLU A 8 -2.88 -13.47 -20.35
N LYS A 9 -1.86 -13.04 -19.59
CA LYS A 9 -2.03 -12.64 -18.18
C LYS A 9 -2.90 -11.39 -17.95
N LYS A 10 -3.00 -10.49 -18.92
CA LYS A 10 -3.81 -9.26 -18.80
C LYS A 10 -5.28 -9.53 -19.11
N ALA A 11 -5.56 -10.36 -20.10
CA ALA A 11 -6.92 -10.74 -20.46
C ALA A 11 -7.59 -11.52 -19.32
N ASP A 12 -6.84 -12.41 -18.67
CA ASP A 12 -7.29 -13.15 -17.49
C ASP A 12 -7.63 -12.21 -16.32
N LEU A 13 -6.87 -11.11 -16.18
CA LEU A 13 -7.06 -10.09 -15.14
C LEU A 13 -8.33 -9.27 -15.33
N GLU A 14 -8.56 -8.81 -16.55
CA GLU A 14 -9.77 -8.08 -16.89
C GLU A 14 -11.01 -8.95 -16.74
N GLN A 15 -10.92 -10.23 -17.09
CA GLN A 15 -12.04 -11.17 -16.97
C GLN A 15 -12.36 -11.51 -15.51
N LEU A 16 -11.35 -11.76 -14.68
CA LEU A 16 -11.53 -12.00 -13.24
C LEU A 16 -12.19 -10.80 -12.55
N ILE A 17 -11.78 -9.58 -12.90
CA ILE A 17 -12.35 -8.33 -12.36
C ILE A 17 -13.78 -8.11 -12.87
N SER A 18 -14.06 -8.41 -14.14
CA SER A 18 -15.40 -8.29 -14.73
C SER A 18 -16.40 -9.25 -14.08
N ASP A 19 -15.99 -10.48 -13.80
CA ASP A 19 -16.82 -11.48 -13.13
C ASP A 19 -17.01 -11.15 -11.64
N TYR A 20 -16.03 -10.46 -11.03
CA TYR A 20 -16.16 -9.89 -9.69
C TYR A 20 -17.12 -8.69 -9.65
N GLY A 21 -17.16 -7.91 -10.74
CA GLY A 21 -17.78 -6.60 -10.89
C GLY A 21 -19.19 -6.56 -11.50
N SER A 22 -19.93 -7.67 -11.54
CA SER A 22 -21.37 -7.64 -11.90
C SER A 22 -22.21 -6.93 -10.82
N LEU A 23 -22.06 -5.62 -10.71
CA LEU A 23 -22.99 -4.66 -10.12
C LEU A 23 -24.06 -4.33 -11.17
N ALA A 24 -24.94 -5.29 -11.46
CA ALA A 24 -26.14 -5.01 -12.23
C ALA A 24 -27.12 -4.23 -11.34
N PRO A 25 -27.67 -3.08 -11.78
CA PRO A 25 -28.71 -2.38 -11.03
C PRO A 25 -29.99 -3.21 -11.11
N GLY A 26 -30.43 -3.78 -9.98
CA GLY A 26 -31.83 -4.21 -9.85
C GLY A 26 -32.15 -5.57 -9.26
N LYS A 27 -31.23 -6.29 -8.60
CA LYS A 27 -31.64 -7.43 -7.75
C LYS A 27 -30.90 -7.46 -6.42
N GLU A 28 -31.64 -7.08 -5.39
CA GLU A 28 -31.25 -7.15 -4.00
C GLU A 28 -31.23 -8.61 -3.54
N GLU A 29 -30.08 -9.25 -3.69
CA GLU A 29 -29.63 -10.31 -2.79
C GLU A 29 -28.34 -9.82 -2.11
N LYS A 30 -28.44 -8.59 -1.56
CA LYS A 30 -27.47 -7.95 -0.67
C LYS A 30 -27.52 -8.77 0.63
N THR A 31 -26.48 -9.49 1.05
CA THR A 31 -25.58 -8.96 2.07
C THR A 31 -24.26 -9.73 2.13
N SER A 32 -24.20 -11.02 1.79
CA SER A 32 -22.99 -11.83 2.05
C SER A 32 -21.93 -11.73 0.94
N LYS A 33 -22.34 -11.73 -0.33
CA LYS A 33 -21.39 -11.77 -1.46
C LYS A 33 -20.66 -10.43 -1.65
N ASP A 34 -21.37 -9.31 -1.50
CA ASP A 34 -20.74 -7.99 -1.63
C ASP A 34 -19.86 -7.66 -0.42
N GLU A 35 -20.23 -8.10 0.80
CA GLU A 35 -19.36 -8.01 1.98
C GLU A 35 -18.05 -8.77 1.79
N LEU A 36 -18.10 -9.99 1.23
CA LEU A 36 -16.90 -10.75 0.88
C LEU A 36 -16.01 -10.00 -0.12
N LYS A 37 -16.62 -9.40 -1.15
CA LYS A 37 -15.88 -8.60 -2.15
C LYS A 37 -15.14 -7.42 -1.55
N TYR A 38 -15.83 -6.62 -0.73
CA TYR A 38 -15.18 -5.49 -0.06
C TYR A 38 -14.04 -5.94 0.84
N ARG A 39 -14.21 -7.07 1.56
CA ARG A 39 -13.16 -7.62 2.43
C ARG A 39 -11.93 -8.05 1.62
N ASP A 40 -12.12 -8.68 0.47
CA ASP A 40 -11.02 -9.12 -0.38
C ASP A 40 -10.29 -7.94 -1.03
N ILE A 41 -11.01 -6.88 -1.45
CA ILE A 41 -10.39 -5.64 -1.93
C ILE A 41 -9.53 -5.00 -0.82
N VAL A 42 -10.04 -4.92 0.41
CA VAL A 42 -9.30 -4.36 1.54
C VAL A 42 -8.05 -5.20 1.84
N ARG A 43 -8.17 -6.53 1.81
CA ARG A 43 -7.04 -7.46 1.98
C ARG A 43 -6.01 -7.30 0.87
N ALA A 44 -6.43 -7.18 -0.38
CA ALA A 44 -5.55 -6.93 -1.51
C ALA A 44 -4.80 -5.59 -1.37
N MET A 45 -5.47 -4.54 -0.91
CA MET A 45 -4.81 -3.25 -0.67
C MET A 45 -3.77 -3.32 0.46
N GLN A 46 -4.10 -4.05 1.54
CA GLN A 46 -3.16 -4.33 2.63
C GLN A 46 -1.95 -5.12 2.13
N TRP A 47 -2.19 -6.14 1.31
CA TRP A 47 -1.15 -6.96 0.70
C TRP A 47 -0.28 -6.18 -0.28
N ALA A 48 -0.87 -5.33 -1.14
CA ALA A 48 -0.13 -4.47 -2.06
C ALA A 48 0.82 -3.50 -1.31
N ARG A 49 0.36 -2.96 -0.17
CA ARG A 49 1.19 -2.11 0.70
C ARG A 49 2.38 -2.87 1.26
N HIS A 50 2.18 -4.13 1.65
CA HIS A 50 3.24 -5.02 2.09
C HIS A 50 4.24 -5.32 0.96
N LEU A 51 3.73 -5.73 -0.21
CA LEU A 51 4.54 -6.04 -1.39
C LEU A 51 5.47 -4.89 -1.76
N ARG A 52 5.00 -3.63 -1.68
CA ARG A 52 5.82 -2.44 -1.96
C ARG A 52 7.14 -2.36 -1.17
N ARG A 53 7.22 -3.01 -0.02
CA ARG A 53 8.42 -3.02 0.84
C ARG A 53 9.41 -4.12 0.47
N GLN A 54 8.99 -5.10 -0.32
CA GLN A 54 9.84 -6.18 -0.80
C GLN A 54 10.77 -5.67 -1.90
N GLU A 55 11.99 -6.23 -1.99
CA GLU A 55 12.97 -5.76 -2.95
C GLU A 55 12.54 -6.01 -4.41
N ASP A 56 11.83 -7.11 -4.64
CA ASP A 56 11.32 -7.51 -5.97
C ASP A 56 10.26 -6.55 -6.52
N ALA A 57 9.60 -5.79 -5.63
CA ALA A 57 8.55 -4.85 -5.98
C ALA A 57 9.07 -3.43 -6.25
N ARG A 58 10.38 -3.15 -6.07
CA ARG A 58 10.94 -1.79 -6.21
C ARG A 58 10.76 -1.20 -7.60
N THR A 59 10.69 -2.05 -8.63
CA THR A 59 10.51 -1.62 -10.02
C THR A 59 9.05 -1.53 -10.43
N MET A 60 8.12 -2.00 -9.60
CA MET A 60 6.70 -2.04 -9.92
C MET A 60 6.00 -0.77 -9.46
N THR A 61 5.06 -0.29 -10.28
CA THR A 61 4.19 0.82 -9.90
C THR A 61 3.14 0.37 -8.89
N MET A 62 2.57 1.33 -8.14
CA MET A 62 1.53 1.00 -7.16
C MET A 62 0.31 0.35 -7.82
N ALA A 63 -0.05 0.75 -9.04
CA ALA A 63 -1.14 0.13 -9.79
C ALA A 63 -0.85 -1.35 -10.08
N GLU A 64 0.34 -1.67 -10.58
CA GLU A 64 0.76 -3.06 -10.84
C GLU A 64 0.81 -3.93 -9.57
N LEU A 65 1.15 -3.32 -8.43
CA LEU A 65 1.12 -4.01 -7.14
C LEU A 65 -0.30 -4.30 -6.65
N ILE A 66 -1.23 -3.38 -6.90
CA ILE A 66 -2.66 -3.58 -6.57
C ILE A 66 -3.24 -4.69 -7.45
N ASP A 67 -2.97 -4.66 -8.76
CA ASP A 67 -3.44 -5.70 -9.69
C ASP A 67 -2.92 -7.09 -9.29
N LYS A 68 -1.62 -7.19 -8.96
CA LYS A 68 -1.02 -8.43 -8.46
C LYS A 68 -1.66 -8.87 -7.15
N ALA A 69 -1.86 -7.96 -6.20
CA ALA A 69 -2.41 -8.31 -4.90
C ALA A 69 -3.88 -8.74 -4.98
N LEU A 70 -4.67 -8.15 -5.87
CA LEU A 70 -6.03 -8.61 -6.14
C LEU A 70 -6.02 -10.04 -6.67
N PHE A 71 -5.09 -10.36 -7.56
CA PHE A 71 -4.89 -11.72 -8.07
C PHE A 71 -4.54 -12.71 -6.96
N ASP A 72 -3.52 -12.39 -6.15
CA ASP A 72 -3.05 -13.27 -5.09
C ASP A 72 -4.17 -13.59 -4.07
N VAL A 73 -5.03 -12.62 -3.78
CA VAL A 73 -6.14 -12.77 -2.81
C VAL A 73 -7.32 -13.53 -3.40
N VAL A 74 -7.74 -13.21 -4.63
CA VAL A 74 -8.90 -13.86 -5.27
C VAL A 74 -8.59 -15.29 -5.68
N ASN A 75 -7.34 -15.57 -6.08
CA ASN A 75 -6.90 -16.93 -6.40
C ASN A 75 -6.55 -17.77 -5.17
N HIS A 76 -6.57 -17.17 -3.97
CA HIS A 76 -6.14 -17.81 -2.71
C HIS A 76 -4.67 -18.27 -2.70
N ASP A 77 -3.83 -17.66 -3.53
CA ASP A 77 -2.37 -17.87 -3.50
C ASP A 77 -1.76 -17.33 -2.20
N VAL A 78 -2.42 -16.35 -1.58
CA VAL A 78 -2.09 -15.82 -0.26
C VAL A 78 -3.27 -16.02 0.70
N LEU A 79 -2.98 -16.61 1.85
CA LEU A 79 -3.97 -16.85 2.90
C LEU A 79 -4.20 -15.60 3.75
N VAL A 80 -5.41 -15.46 4.30
CA VAL A 80 -5.80 -14.32 5.15
C VAL A 80 -4.83 -14.15 6.33
N ASP A 81 -4.44 -15.24 6.97
CA ASP A 81 -3.51 -15.22 8.12
C ASP A 81 -2.14 -14.63 7.75
N GLN A 82 -1.67 -14.89 6.52
CA GLN A 82 -0.41 -14.34 6.03
C GLN A 82 -0.51 -12.83 5.79
N ILE A 83 -1.67 -12.36 5.31
CA ILE A 83 -1.94 -10.93 5.12
C ILE A 83 -1.97 -10.23 6.48
N GLU A 84 -2.66 -10.81 7.46
CA GLU A 84 -2.76 -10.25 8.81
C GLU A 84 -1.39 -10.17 9.49
N GLU A 85 -0.57 -11.23 9.37
CA GLU A 85 0.80 -11.24 9.89
C GLU A 85 1.68 -10.16 9.22
N ALA A 86 1.57 -10.04 7.89
CA ALA A 86 2.28 -9.03 7.12
C ALA A 86 1.90 -7.60 7.54
N VAL A 87 0.60 -7.33 7.69
CA VAL A 87 0.08 -6.04 8.16
C VAL A 87 0.60 -5.71 9.55
N LYS A 88 0.62 -6.69 10.46
CA LYS A 88 1.12 -6.49 11.82
C LYS A 88 2.61 -6.12 11.83
N LYS A 89 3.44 -6.87 11.09
CA LYS A 89 4.87 -6.56 10.91
C LYS A 89 5.07 -5.18 10.32
N ASP A 90 4.22 -4.82 9.35
CA ASP A 90 4.32 -3.54 8.68
C ASP A 90 3.96 -2.35 9.57
N ALA A 91 2.98 -2.51 10.46
CA ALA A 91 2.62 -1.53 11.48
C ALA A 91 3.75 -1.34 12.50
N GLU A 92 4.37 -2.42 12.97
CA GLU A 92 5.51 -2.33 13.89
C GLU A 92 6.71 -1.56 13.30
N ILE A 93 6.95 -1.70 11.98
CA ILE A 93 7.99 -0.94 11.28
C ILE A 93 7.63 0.55 11.23
N GLU A 94 6.36 0.88 10.98
CA GLU A 94 5.89 2.28 10.94
C GLU A 94 5.97 2.94 12.31
N ASP A 95 5.61 2.23 13.37
CA ASP A 95 5.72 2.72 14.74
C ASP A 95 7.18 2.99 15.15
N LYS A 96 8.11 2.12 14.72
CA LYS A 96 9.55 2.33 14.94
C LYS A 96 10.11 3.53 14.14
N LEU A 97 9.56 3.83 12.97
CA LEU A 97 9.96 4.97 12.15
C LEU A 97 9.34 6.28 12.64
N SER A 98 8.11 6.26 13.13
CA SER A 98 7.38 7.43 13.62
C SER A 98 7.94 7.94 14.96
N THR A 99 8.31 7.02 15.85
CA THR A 99 8.96 7.33 17.14
C THR A 99 10.33 7.98 16.96
N LYS A 100 11.13 7.55 15.97
CA LYS A 100 12.43 8.17 15.65
C LYS A 100 12.32 9.59 15.11
N ARG A 101 11.23 9.97 14.43
CA ARG A 101 11.06 11.32 13.85
C ARG A 101 10.60 12.37 14.85
N SER A 102 10.02 11.95 15.99
CA SER A 102 9.47 12.88 16.98
C SER A 102 10.52 13.49 17.93
N ASP A 103 11.73 12.94 17.98
CA ASP A 103 12.80 13.42 18.87
C ASP A 103 13.70 14.50 18.23
N ASP A 104 13.84 14.49 16.90
CA ASP A 104 14.78 15.36 16.18
C ASP A 104 14.31 16.83 16.02
N SER A 105 13.02 17.09 16.20
CA SER A 105 12.42 18.42 15.95
C SER A 105 12.68 19.44 17.07
N LYS A 106 13.27 19.03 18.20
CA LYS A 106 13.46 19.90 19.38
C LYS A 106 14.87 20.48 19.55
N ARG A 107 15.85 20.15 18.69
CA ARG A 107 17.23 20.65 18.82
C ARG A 107 17.62 21.81 17.90
N ILE A 108 16.79 22.22 16.94
CA ILE A 108 17.14 23.28 15.96
C ILE A 108 16.63 24.69 16.34
N ARG A 109 16.06 24.89 17.54
CA ARG A 109 15.52 26.23 17.89
C ARG A 109 15.64 26.63 19.35
N LYS A 110 16.82 26.48 19.94
CA LYS A 110 17.23 27.29 21.10
C LYS A 110 18.73 27.49 21.04
N GLU A 111 19.15 28.65 20.54
CA GLU A 111 20.06 29.54 21.27
C GLU A 111 19.90 30.98 20.76
N PRO A 112 20.21 31.97 21.61
CA PRO A 112 19.33 33.11 21.84
C PRO A 112 19.80 34.41 21.18
N ARG A 113 18.87 35.35 21.15
CA ARG A 113 19.10 36.78 20.89
C ARG A 113 19.98 37.37 22.00
N ASP A 114 20.68 38.44 21.64
CA ASP A 114 21.41 39.41 22.48
C ASP A 114 22.92 39.22 22.64
N GLU A 115 23.69 40.03 21.89
CA GLU A 115 24.59 41.03 22.49
C GLU A 115 25.07 42.04 21.42
N LYS A 116 24.52 43.27 21.46
CA LYS A 116 25.28 44.48 21.12
C LYS A 116 26.23 44.76 22.29
N PRO A 117 27.45 45.25 22.05
CA PRO A 117 27.73 46.67 22.33
C PRO A 117 28.65 47.30 21.25
N ALA A 118 28.31 48.47 20.71
CA ALA A 118 28.75 49.81 21.11
C ALA A 118 29.92 50.35 20.26
N LYS A 119 29.75 51.61 19.81
CA LYS A 119 30.72 52.55 19.24
C LYS A 119 32.17 52.33 19.71
N ASP A 120 33.15 52.41 18.79
CA ASP A 120 33.93 53.65 18.57
C ASP A 120 34.86 53.59 17.32
N ALA A 121 35.01 54.78 16.71
CA ALA A 121 36.09 55.33 15.88
C ALA A 121 36.61 54.62 14.60
N ALA A 122 36.30 55.20 13.44
CA ALA A 122 37.26 55.82 12.51
C ALA A 122 36.53 56.71 11.49
#